data_AF-S9TJ90-F1
#
_entry.id   AF-S9TJ90-F1
#
_cell.length_a   1.000
_cell.length_b   1.000
_cell.length_c   1.000
_cell.angle_alpha   90.00
_cell.angle_beta   90.00
_cell.angle_gamma   90.00
#
_symmetry.space_group_name_H-M   'P 1'
#
loop_
_entity.id
_entity.type
_entity.pdbx_description
1 polymer ?
#
loop_
_entity_poly.entity_id
_entity_poly.type
_entity_poly.pdbx_seq_one_letter_code
_entity_poly.pdbx_strand_id
1 'polypeptide(L)'
;MNTLPTIRPLDRLARCINEQQAQIEAHARNMLFFAKVAGELLIEARDSKERTEPFKEWVPRYCRKANGQPLSYVQATKYMNVARRWDDLKGFADETCTNSIDAFLGYQKANPAPKSNLPTFTEDDAEYALKIAARLDSDFEGERDVAADKLNTFAKQHGMTGEELVEKAKKLRPAQHLTNVEAGKQELRAEILAPFQSMSKQELLDVIFNLIVKLSREA
;
A
#
# COMPACT_ATOMS: atom_id res chain seq x y z
N MET A 1 -67.14 3.18 10.06
CA MET A 1 -65.85 3.91 10.12
C MET A 1 -64.75 2.89 10.32
N ASN A 2 -63.99 2.57 9.27
CA ASN A 2 -62.84 1.66 9.39
C ASN A 2 -61.66 2.47 9.91
N THR A 3 -61.32 2.28 11.19
CA THR A 3 -60.05 2.76 11.75
C THR A 3 -58.92 1.96 11.10
N LEU A 4 -58.13 2.62 10.24
CA LEU A 4 -56.86 2.06 9.77
C LEU A 4 -56.00 1.75 11.01
N PRO A 5 -55.48 0.52 11.15
CA PRO A 5 -54.66 0.18 12.31
C PRO A 5 -53.38 1.00 12.26
N THR A 6 -53.23 1.92 13.21
CA THR A 6 -51.99 2.66 13.46
C THR A 6 -50.95 1.65 13.95
N ILE A 7 -50.10 1.16 13.04
CA ILE A 7 -48.99 0.27 13.40
C ILE A 7 -48.06 1.05 14.33
N ARG A 8 -47.84 0.54 15.54
CA ARG A 8 -46.91 1.17 16.49
C ARG A 8 -45.49 1.16 15.91
N PRO A 9 -44.68 2.21 16.12
CA PRO A 9 -43.33 2.29 15.55
C PRO A 9 -42.46 1.04 15.82
N LEU A 10 -42.53 0.47 17.04
CA LEU A 10 -41.82 -0.77 17.38
C LEU A 10 -42.34 -2.02 16.65
N ASP A 11 -43.65 -2.12 16.40
CA ASP A 11 -44.24 -3.24 15.65
C ASP A 11 -43.78 -3.19 14.18
N ARG A 12 -43.65 -1.98 13.62
CA ARG A 12 -43.08 -1.77 12.29
C ARG A 12 -41.61 -2.20 12.24
N LEU A 13 -40.80 -1.82 13.22
CA LEU A 13 -39.39 -2.21 13.30
C LEU A 13 -39.24 -3.73 13.39
N ALA A 14 -40.01 -4.40 14.24
CA ALA A 14 -40.01 -5.86 14.34
C ALA A 14 -40.35 -6.53 13.00
N ARG A 15 -41.36 -6.01 12.27
CA ARG A 15 -41.70 -6.52 10.93
C ARG A 15 -40.54 -6.38 9.95
N CYS A 16 -39.92 -5.20 9.87
CA CYS A 16 -38.78 -4.97 8.98
C CYS A 16 -37.59 -5.88 9.35
N ILE A 17 -37.31 -6.07 10.64
CA ILE A 17 -36.26 -6.98 11.11
C ILE A 17 -36.55 -8.43 10.67
N ASN A 18 -37.81 -8.88 10.77
CA ASN A 18 -38.21 -10.22 10.34
C ASN A 18 -38.06 -10.42 8.82
N GLU A 19 -38.36 -9.39 8.03
CA GLU A 19 -38.12 -9.41 6.59
C GLU A 19 -36.63 -9.57 6.28
N GLN A 20 -35.76 -8.79 6.93
CA GLN A 20 -34.31 -8.93 6.74
C GLN A 20 -33.79 -10.29 7.22
N GLN A 21 -34.31 -10.81 8.35
CA GLN A 21 -33.96 -12.13 8.86
C GLN A 21 -34.28 -13.24 7.85
N ALA A 22 -35.45 -13.15 7.21
CA ALA A 22 -35.83 -14.11 6.17
C ALA A 22 -34.87 -14.06 4.97
N GLN A 23 -34.44 -12.86 4.56
CA GLN A 23 -33.43 -12.71 3.48
C GLN A 23 -32.06 -13.29 3.86
N ILE A 24 -31.65 -13.14 5.13
CA ILE A 24 -30.40 -13.72 5.64
C ILE A 24 -30.45 -15.25 5.59
N GLU A 25 -31.58 -15.86 5.98
CA GLU A 25 -31.75 -17.32 6.03
C GLU A 25 -31.90 -17.97 4.63
N ALA A 26 -32.32 -17.21 3.62
CA ALA A 26 -32.49 -17.72 2.26
C ALA A 26 -31.18 -17.94 1.46
N HIS A 27 -30.03 -17.40 1.90
CA HIS A 27 -28.68 -17.47 1.27
C HIS A 27 -28.57 -16.94 -0.19
N ALA A 28 -27.46 -16.36 -0.71
CA ALA A 28 -26.11 -16.08 -0.19
C ALA A 28 -25.52 -14.73 -0.67
N ARG A 29 -26.05 -14.13 -1.74
CA ARG A 29 -25.54 -12.85 -2.27
C ARG A 29 -26.17 -11.72 -1.46
N ASN A 30 -25.36 -10.92 -0.77
CA ASN A 30 -25.78 -9.78 0.07
C ASN A 30 -26.30 -10.11 1.48
N MET A 31 -25.99 -11.30 2.02
CA MET A 31 -26.33 -11.62 3.43
C MET A 31 -25.79 -10.56 4.40
N LEU A 32 -24.56 -10.09 4.20
CA LEU A 32 -23.94 -9.07 5.04
C LEU A 32 -24.70 -7.74 4.99
N PHE A 33 -25.23 -7.37 3.82
CA PHE A 33 -26.05 -6.17 3.67
C PHE A 33 -27.36 -6.30 4.47
N PHE A 34 -28.07 -7.42 4.35
CA PHE A 34 -29.30 -7.64 5.12
C PHE A 34 -29.02 -7.70 6.64
N ALA A 35 -27.90 -8.28 7.03
CA ALA A 35 -27.44 -8.27 8.42
C ALA A 35 -27.13 -6.86 8.93
N LYS A 36 -26.55 -5.99 8.09
CA LYS A 36 -26.35 -4.56 8.40
C LYS A 36 -27.69 -3.86 8.62
N VAL A 37 -28.62 -3.96 7.67
CA VAL A 37 -29.93 -3.30 7.75
C VAL A 37 -30.70 -3.79 8.97
N ALA A 38 -30.72 -5.11 9.23
CA ALA A 38 -31.31 -5.66 10.45
C ALA A 38 -30.64 -5.11 11.72
N GLY A 39 -29.32 -4.96 11.70
CA GLY A 39 -28.53 -4.38 12.79
C GLY A 39 -28.89 -2.92 13.08
N GLU A 40 -29.07 -2.09 12.04
CA GLU A 40 -29.49 -0.69 12.17
C GLU A 40 -30.89 -0.59 12.79
N LEU A 41 -31.84 -1.38 12.29
CA LEU A 41 -33.21 -1.44 12.84
C LEU A 41 -33.23 -1.95 14.29
N LEU A 42 -32.36 -2.89 14.65
CA LEU A 42 -32.19 -3.37 16.03
C LEU A 42 -31.61 -2.30 16.95
N ILE A 43 -30.67 -1.47 16.45
CA ILE A 43 -30.13 -0.33 17.19
C ILE A 43 -31.23 0.72 17.41
N GLU A 44 -32.01 1.04 16.38
CA GLU A 44 -33.16 1.95 16.48
C GLU A 44 -34.20 1.42 17.48
N ALA A 45 -34.56 0.14 17.38
CA ALA A 45 -35.49 -0.50 18.31
C ALA A 45 -34.97 -0.50 19.75
N ARG A 46 -33.65 -0.68 19.95
CA ARG A 46 -32.99 -0.61 21.27
C ARG A 46 -33.04 0.80 21.86
N ASP A 47 -32.84 1.82 21.05
CA ASP A 47 -32.71 3.21 21.49
C ASP A 47 -34.09 3.93 21.58
N SER A 48 -35.15 3.29 21.08
CA SER A 48 -36.53 3.78 21.20
C SER A 48 -36.99 3.90 22.66
N LYS A 49 -37.57 5.07 22.99
CA LYS A 49 -38.19 5.39 24.29
C LYS A 49 -39.59 4.81 24.46
N GLU A 50 -40.20 4.30 23.39
CA GLU A 50 -41.56 3.75 23.41
C GLU A 50 -41.63 2.32 23.96
N ARG A 51 -40.46 1.70 24.18
CA ARG A 51 -40.39 0.32 24.64
C ARG A 51 -40.66 0.24 26.14
N THR A 52 -41.64 -0.56 26.51
CA THR A 52 -42.06 -0.78 27.90
C THR A 52 -41.30 -1.92 28.59
N GLU A 53 -40.59 -2.75 27.82
CA GLU A 53 -39.86 -3.93 28.31
C GLU A 53 -38.35 -3.86 27.99
N PRO A 54 -37.49 -4.64 28.68
CA PRO A 54 -36.06 -4.70 28.35
C PRO A 54 -35.82 -5.17 26.90
N PHE A 55 -34.88 -4.54 26.20
CA PHE A 55 -34.58 -4.90 24.79
C PHE A 55 -34.23 -6.38 24.60
N LYS A 56 -33.52 -6.97 25.58
CA LYS A 56 -33.14 -8.38 25.58
C LYS A 56 -34.35 -9.34 25.57
N GLU A 57 -35.46 -8.93 26.16
CA GLU A 57 -36.72 -9.69 26.22
C GLU A 57 -37.61 -9.38 25.01
N TRP A 58 -37.59 -8.12 24.55
CA TRP A 58 -38.31 -7.68 23.37
C TRP A 58 -37.89 -8.44 22.09
N VAL A 59 -36.58 -8.62 21.87
CA VAL A 59 -36.05 -9.29 20.67
C VAL A 59 -36.66 -10.68 20.44
N PRO A 60 -36.56 -11.66 21.35
CA PRO A 60 -37.17 -12.97 21.16
C PRO A 60 -38.70 -12.94 21.20
N ARG A 61 -39.33 -11.87 21.68
CA ARG A 61 -40.79 -11.74 21.71
C ARG A 61 -41.38 -11.29 20.37
N TYR A 62 -40.73 -10.38 19.66
CA TYR A 62 -41.28 -9.80 18.42
C TYR A 62 -40.48 -10.14 17.16
N CYS A 63 -39.19 -10.49 17.30
CA CYS A 63 -38.36 -10.88 16.17
C CYS A 63 -38.39 -12.40 15.98
N ARG A 64 -38.49 -12.85 14.73
CA ARG A 64 -38.70 -14.25 14.34
C ARG A 64 -37.80 -14.64 13.17
N LYS A 65 -37.40 -15.90 13.16
CA LYS A 65 -36.79 -16.61 12.04
C LYS A 65 -37.86 -17.08 11.06
N ALA A 66 -37.47 -17.46 9.84
CA ALA A 66 -38.39 -17.94 8.81
C ALA A 66 -39.13 -19.22 9.24
N ASN A 67 -38.49 -20.06 10.06
CA ASN A 67 -39.12 -21.25 10.64
C ASN A 67 -40.07 -20.95 11.83
N GLY A 68 -40.36 -19.69 12.12
CA GLY A 68 -41.23 -19.25 13.21
C GLY A 68 -40.57 -19.24 14.61
N GLN A 69 -39.31 -19.66 14.73
CA GLN A 69 -38.61 -19.61 16.02
C GLN A 69 -38.24 -18.16 16.41
N PRO A 70 -38.16 -17.84 17.70
CA PRO A 70 -37.62 -16.56 18.18
C PRO A 70 -36.21 -16.29 17.65
N LEU A 71 -35.96 -15.03 17.25
CA LEU A 71 -34.59 -14.56 17.04
C LEU A 71 -33.88 -14.46 18.39
N SER A 72 -32.71 -15.09 18.52
CA SER A 72 -31.96 -15.03 19.78
C SER A 72 -31.30 -13.67 19.97
N TYR A 73 -31.17 -13.24 21.22
CA TYR A 73 -30.46 -11.99 21.55
C TYR A 73 -28.99 -12.00 21.08
N VAL A 74 -28.35 -13.17 21.11
CA VAL A 74 -26.98 -13.35 20.61
C VAL A 74 -26.92 -13.07 19.11
N GLN A 75 -27.87 -13.59 18.34
CA GLN A 75 -27.93 -13.35 16.90
C GLN A 75 -28.21 -11.88 16.59
N ALA A 76 -29.14 -11.25 17.30
CA ALA A 76 -29.40 -9.81 17.18
C ALA A 76 -28.14 -8.97 17.47
N THR A 77 -27.37 -9.35 18.49
CA THR A 77 -26.10 -8.69 18.82
C THR A 77 -25.08 -8.81 17.68
N LYS A 78 -25.02 -9.96 16.98
CA LYS A 78 -24.17 -10.12 15.79
C LYS A 78 -24.54 -9.10 14.70
N TYR A 79 -25.83 -8.96 14.38
CA TYR A 79 -26.30 -8.00 13.38
C TYR A 79 -25.98 -6.56 13.76
N MET A 80 -26.22 -6.18 15.02
CA MET A 80 -25.85 -4.85 15.53
C MET A 80 -24.35 -4.58 15.43
N ASN A 81 -23.50 -5.59 15.65
CA ASN A 81 -22.05 -5.46 15.50
C ASN A 81 -21.64 -5.34 14.03
N VAL A 82 -22.34 -5.99 13.10
CA VAL A 82 -22.15 -5.79 11.66
C VAL A 82 -22.44 -4.34 11.30
N ALA A 83 -23.58 -3.80 11.73
CA ALA A 83 -23.95 -2.41 11.46
C ALA A 83 -22.92 -1.41 12.00
N ARG A 84 -22.45 -1.59 13.24
CA ARG A 84 -21.45 -0.69 13.86
C ARG A 84 -20.10 -0.68 13.16
N ARG A 85 -19.67 -1.84 12.63
CA ARG A 85 -18.35 -2.00 11.99
C ARG A 85 -18.40 -1.84 10.48
N TRP A 86 -19.58 -1.51 9.93
CA TRP A 86 -19.80 -1.45 8.50
C TRP A 86 -18.86 -0.45 7.82
N ASP A 87 -18.76 0.76 8.37
CA ASP A 87 -17.95 1.82 7.75
C ASP A 87 -16.45 1.55 7.88
N ASP A 88 -16.01 1.00 9.01
CA ASP A 88 -14.60 0.63 9.24
C ASP A 88 -14.10 -0.45 8.27
N LEU A 89 -15.03 -1.35 7.86
CA LEU A 89 -14.76 -2.52 7.05
C LEU A 89 -15.43 -2.47 5.68
N LYS A 90 -15.86 -1.29 5.22
CA LYS A 90 -16.62 -1.12 3.99
C LYS A 90 -15.90 -1.72 2.76
N GLY A 91 -14.57 -1.56 2.68
CA GLY A 91 -13.76 -2.16 1.61
C GLY A 91 -13.81 -3.70 1.62
N PHE A 92 -13.80 -4.33 2.79
CA PHE A 92 -13.95 -5.78 2.93
C PHE A 92 -15.38 -6.24 2.60
N ALA A 93 -16.39 -5.46 3.01
CA ALA A 93 -17.79 -5.72 2.69
C ALA A 93 -18.04 -5.68 1.18
N ASP A 94 -17.49 -4.69 0.47
CA ASP A 94 -17.70 -4.47 -0.96
C ASP A 94 -16.92 -5.48 -1.83
N GLU A 95 -15.71 -5.89 -1.42
CA GLU A 95 -14.89 -6.86 -2.15
C GLU A 95 -15.35 -8.31 -1.93
N THR A 96 -16.06 -8.60 -0.83
CA THR A 96 -16.45 -9.95 -0.45
C THR A 96 -17.85 -10.05 0.14
N CYS A 97 -18.86 -9.53 -0.57
CA CYS A 97 -20.31 -9.72 -0.28
C CYS A 97 -20.78 -11.19 -0.22
N THR A 98 -19.87 -12.16 -0.36
CA THR A 98 -20.06 -13.62 -0.22
C THR A 98 -19.57 -14.17 1.13
N ASN A 99 -18.92 -13.36 1.96
CA ASN A 99 -18.39 -13.81 3.24
C ASN A 99 -19.50 -13.95 4.30
N SER A 100 -19.34 -14.92 5.19
CA SER A 100 -20.28 -15.14 6.29
C SER A 100 -20.22 -13.98 7.30
N ILE A 101 -21.30 -13.81 8.06
CA ILE A 101 -21.37 -12.82 9.15
C ILE A 101 -20.24 -13.02 10.16
N ASP A 102 -19.89 -14.27 10.47
CA ASP A 102 -18.82 -14.58 11.39
C ASP A 102 -17.43 -14.23 10.81
N ALA A 103 -17.23 -14.40 9.51
CA ALA A 103 -15.99 -13.97 8.84
C ALA A 103 -15.83 -12.44 8.87
N PHE A 104 -16.91 -11.69 8.63
CA PHE A 104 -16.90 -10.22 8.74
C PHE A 104 -16.57 -9.74 10.16
N LEU A 105 -17.18 -10.37 11.17
CA LEU A 105 -16.91 -10.02 12.57
C LEU A 105 -15.53 -10.49 13.04
N GLY A 106 -14.98 -11.56 12.48
CA GLY A 106 -13.63 -12.04 12.77
C GLY A 106 -12.52 -11.26 12.08
N TYR A 107 -12.83 -10.47 11.05
CA TYR A 107 -11.83 -9.71 10.30
C TYR A 107 -11.16 -8.64 11.18
N GLN A 108 -9.84 -8.71 11.26
CA GLN A 108 -8.99 -7.65 11.83
C GLN A 108 -8.24 -7.00 10.68
N LYS A 109 -8.47 -5.70 10.47
CA LYS A 109 -7.69 -4.92 9.51
C LYS A 109 -6.23 -4.95 9.97
N ALA A 110 -5.33 -5.37 9.10
CA ALA A 110 -3.90 -5.36 9.41
C ALA A 110 -3.51 -3.96 9.88
N ASN A 111 -2.86 -3.87 11.04
CA ASN A 111 -2.35 -2.59 11.53
C ASN A 111 -1.41 -2.00 10.47
N PRO A 112 -1.53 -0.71 10.11
CA PRO A 112 -0.56 -0.08 9.25
C PRO A 112 0.82 -0.22 9.92
N ALA A 113 1.82 -0.59 9.12
CA ALA A 113 3.19 -0.72 9.61
C ALA A 113 3.58 0.57 10.36
N PRO A 114 4.29 0.47 11.51
CA PRO A 114 4.69 1.63 12.28
C PRO A 114 5.43 2.62 11.36
N LYS A 115 5.02 3.89 11.42
CA LYS A 115 5.70 4.95 10.65
C LYS A 115 7.15 4.97 11.09
N SER A 116 8.05 4.65 10.16
CA SER A 116 9.48 4.72 10.39
C SER A 116 9.88 6.14 10.77
N ASN A 117 10.66 6.29 11.84
CA ASN A 117 11.29 7.57 12.20
C ASN A 117 12.53 7.88 11.34
N LEU A 118 12.83 7.03 10.36
CA LEU A 118 14.00 7.20 9.49
C LEU A 118 13.73 8.27 8.43
N PRO A 119 14.74 9.05 8.03
CA PRO A 119 14.62 10.03 6.97
C PRO A 119 14.12 9.38 5.67
N THR A 120 13.20 10.08 4.99
CA THR A 120 12.77 9.71 3.65
C THR A 120 13.98 9.69 2.72
N PHE A 121 14.20 8.57 2.04
CA PHE A 121 15.27 8.43 1.05
C PHE A 121 14.92 9.23 -0.22
N THR A 122 15.72 10.24 -0.54
CA THR A 122 15.50 11.23 -1.61
C THR A 122 16.29 10.92 -2.89
N GLU A 123 16.11 11.74 -3.94
CA GLU A 123 16.90 11.64 -5.17
C GLU A 123 18.39 11.98 -4.97
N ASP A 124 18.70 12.94 -4.10
CA ASP A 124 20.08 13.29 -3.74
C ASP A 124 20.78 12.14 -3.01
N ASP A 125 20.04 11.46 -2.11
CA ASP A 125 20.52 10.27 -1.43
C ASP A 125 20.80 9.13 -2.42
N ALA A 126 19.93 8.97 -3.44
CA ALA A 126 20.13 8.00 -4.50
C ALA A 126 21.38 8.31 -5.34
N GLU A 127 21.63 9.57 -5.68
CA GLU A 127 22.85 9.97 -6.38
C GLU A 127 24.11 9.65 -5.56
N TYR A 128 24.08 9.98 -4.27
CA TYR A 128 25.19 9.73 -3.38
C TYR A 128 25.48 8.23 -3.21
N ALA A 129 24.44 7.42 -3.03
CA ALA A 129 24.56 5.96 -2.95
C ALA A 129 25.19 5.36 -4.23
N LEU A 130 24.74 5.80 -5.42
CA LEU A 130 25.29 5.32 -6.70
C LEU A 130 26.75 5.75 -6.90
N LYS A 131 27.14 6.95 -6.46
CA LYS A 131 28.54 7.41 -6.50
C LYS A 131 29.46 6.57 -5.61
N ILE A 132 28.99 6.15 -4.44
CA ILE A 132 29.74 5.25 -3.57
C ILE A 132 29.81 3.85 -4.19
N ALA A 133 28.67 3.34 -4.69
CA ALA A 133 28.60 2.00 -5.29
C ALA A 133 29.52 1.86 -6.51
N ALA A 134 29.66 2.90 -7.34
CA ALA A 134 30.58 2.91 -8.47
C ALA A 134 32.07 2.73 -8.09
N ARG A 135 32.43 2.95 -6.82
CA ARG A 135 33.80 2.76 -6.31
C ARG A 135 34.04 1.37 -5.72
N LEU A 136 33.00 0.54 -5.59
CA LEU A 136 33.15 -0.85 -5.12
C LEU A 136 33.98 -1.70 -6.09
N ASP A 137 34.02 -1.32 -7.37
CA ASP A 137 34.81 -1.99 -8.40
C ASP A 137 36.20 -1.36 -8.61
N SER A 138 36.61 -0.37 -7.80
CA SER A 138 37.89 0.34 -7.97
C SER A 138 39.10 -0.58 -7.84
N ASP A 139 40.07 -0.52 -8.75
CA ASP A 139 41.30 -1.34 -8.70
C ASP A 139 42.37 -0.79 -7.75
N PHE A 140 42.11 0.32 -7.07
CA PHE A 140 43.03 0.92 -6.10
C PHE A 140 42.91 0.27 -4.72
N GLU A 141 44.07 -0.06 -4.14
CA GLU A 141 44.16 -0.77 -2.85
C GLU A 141 43.48 0.02 -1.73
N GLY A 142 42.57 -0.64 -1.00
CA GLY A 142 41.81 -0.05 0.12
C GLY A 142 40.61 0.83 -0.27
N GLU A 143 40.43 1.21 -1.53
CA GLU A 143 39.26 2.01 -1.93
C GLU A 143 37.95 1.22 -1.88
N ARG A 144 37.99 -0.09 -2.19
CA ARG A 144 36.82 -0.98 -2.16
C ARG A 144 36.25 -1.10 -0.74
N ASP A 145 37.12 -1.33 0.24
CA ASP A 145 36.72 -1.49 1.64
C ASP A 145 36.14 -0.19 2.19
N VAL A 146 36.78 0.95 1.88
CA VAL A 146 36.28 2.27 2.28
C VAL A 146 34.93 2.59 1.63
N ALA A 147 34.73 2.20 0.36
CA ALA A 147 33.46 2.37 -0.33
C ALA A 147 32.37 1.48 0.30
N ALA A 148 32.68 0.22 0.62
CA ALA A 148 31.77 -0.70 1.28
C ALA A 148 31.33 -0.20 2.67
N ASP A 149 32.28 0.29 3.48
CA ASP A 149 31.99 0.85 4.80
C ASP A 149 31.14 2.12 4.73
N LYS A 150 31.44 3.01 3.78
CA LYS A 150 30.62 4.21 3.54
C LYS A 150 29.21 3.86 3.11
N LEU A 151 29.06 2.89 2.21
CA LEU A 151 27.75 2.44 1.73
C LEU A 151 26.93 1.83 2.86
N ASN A 152 27.53 0.95 3.68
CA ASN A 152 26.87 0.33 4.82
C ASN A 152 26.49 1.35 5.91
N THR A 153 27.34 2.35 6.13
CA THR A 153 27.05 3.43 7.09
C THR A 153 25.87 4.27 6.62
N PHE A 154 25.85 4.61 5.34
CA PHE A 154 24.76 5.38 4.74
C PHE A 154 23.44 4.59 4.72
N ALA A 155 23.50 3.28 4.43
CA ALA A 155 22.34 2.41 4.47
C ALA A 155 21.69 2.34 5.86
N LYS A 156 22.50 2.26 6.92
CA LYS A 156 22.01 2.26 8.32
C LYS A 156 21.24 3.52 8.68
N GLN A 157 21.59 4.68 8.12
CA GLN A 157 20.87 5.94 8.36
C GLN A 157 19.43 5.92 7.82
N HIS A 158 19.17 5.06 6.83
CA HIS A 158 17.84 4.84 6.25
C HIS A 158 17.23 3.49 6.64
N GLY A 159 17.84 2.77 7.60
CA GLY A 159 17.38 1.46 8.07
C GLY A 159 17.37 0.37 7.00
N MET A 160 18.35 0.42 6.09
CA MET A 160 18.51 -0.52 4.99
C MET A 160 19.88 -1.21 5.07
N THR A 161 20.05 -2.30 4.33
CA THR A 161 21.37 -2.84 3.99
C THR A 161 22.00 -2.07 2.83
N GLY A 162 23.32 -2.19 2.64
CA GLY A 162 24.01 -1.55 1.51
C GLY A 162 23.44 -1.98 0.15
N GLU A 163 23.07 -3.25 0.02
CA GLU A 163 22.46 -3.80 -1.20
C GLU A 163 21.06 -3.22 -1.46
N GLU A 164 20.21 -3.17 -0.44
CA GLU A 164 18.87 -2.58 -0.51
C GLU A 164 18.92 -1.10 -0.90
N LEU A 165 19.91 -0.37 -0.37
CA LEU A 165 20.13 1.03 -0.67
C LEU A 165 20.46 1.25 -2.15
N VAL A 166 21.36 0.44 -2.71
CA VAL A 166 21.77 0.52 -4.12
C VAL A 166 20.62 0.17 -5.05
N GLU A 167 19.86 -0.88 -4.74
CA GLU A 167 18.67 -1.26 -5.52
C GLU A 167 17.59 -0.18 -5.48
N LYS A 168 17.37 0.45 -4.32
CA LYS A 168 16.45 1.59 -4.20
C LYS A 168 16.94 2.81 -4.97
N ALA A 169 18.24 3.08 -4.94
CA ALA A 169 18.87 4.17 -5.67
C ALA A 169 18.76 4.00 -7.20
N LYS A 170 19.02 2.78 -7.72
CA LYS A 170 18.85 2.46 -9.15
C LYS A 170 17.41 2.61 -9.64
N LYS A 171 16.41 2.33 -8.78
CA LYS A 171 14.99 2.53 -9.12
C LYS A 171 14.60 3.99 -9.20
N LEU A 172 15.13 4.82 -8.30
CA LEU A 172 14.89 6.27 -8.29
C LEU A 172 15.64 6.99 -9.42
N ARG A 173 16.86 6.56 -9.69
CA ARG A 173 17.68 7.05 -10.80
C ARG A 173 18.11 5.87 -11.67
N PRO A 174 17.25 5.40 -12.59
CA PRO A 174 17.71 4.52 -13.64
C PRO A 174 18.85 5.22 -14.40
N ALA A 175 19.86 4.46 -14.83
CA ALA A 175 21.16 4.95 -15.32
C ALA A 175 21.16 5.79 -16.62
N GLN A 176 20.09 6.55 -16.90
CA GLN A 176 20.01 7.50 -18.00
C GLN A 176 21.02 8.64 -17.89
N HIS A 177 21.47 9.01 -16.68
CA HIS A 177 22.48 10.08 -16.54
C HIS A 177 23.92 9.62 -16.81
N LEU A 178 24.26 8.36 -16.49
CA LEU A 178 25.59 7.80 -16.78
C LEU A 178 25.77 7.60 -18.29
N THR A 179 24.73 7.08 -18.96
CA THR A 179 24.72 6.89 -20.41
C THR A 179 24.88 8.19 -21.18
N ASN A 180 24.32 9.31 -20.73
CA ASN A 180 24.49 10.62 -21.39
C ASN A 180 25.91 11.19 -21.22
N VAL A 181 26.53 11.04 -20.04
CA VAL A 181 27.90 11.51 -19.81
C VAL A 181 28.91 10.61 -20.52
N GLU A 182 28.67 9.30 -20.55
CA GLU A 182 29.49 8.34 -21.30
C GLU A 182 29.37 8.53 -22.81
N ALA A 183 28.16 8.79 -23.31
CA ALA A 183 27.92 9.17 -24.70
C ALA A 183 28.67 10.47 -25.04
N GLY A 184 28.58 11.51 -24.20
CA GLY A 184 29.33 12.75 -24.42
C GLY A 184 30.85 12.58 -24.39
N LYS A 185 31.38 11.69 -23.52
CA LYS A 185 32.81 11.34 -23.51
C LYS A 185 33.23 10.54 -24.75
N GLN A 186 32.36 9.66 -25.26
CA GLN A 186 32.61 8.92 -26.50
C GLN A 186 32.55 9.83 -27.72
N GLU A 187 31.60 10.76 -27.80
CA GLU A 187 31.54 11.79 -28.84
C GLU A 187 32.79 12.67 -28.84
N LEU A 188 33.21 13.18 -27.67
CA LEU A 188 34.43 13.98 -27.58
C LEU A 188 35.68 13.19 -27.98
N ARG A 189 35.78 11.90 -27.60
CA ARG A 189 36.87 11.03 -28.05
C ARG A 189 36.83 10.82 -29.56
N ALA A 190 35.66 10.61 -30.13
CA ALA A 190 35.48 10.45 -31.57
C ALA A 190 35.87 11.74 -32.31
N GLU A 191 35.49 12.90 -31.81
CA GLU A 191 35.84 14.22 -32.36
C GLU A 191 37.36 14.46 -32.31
N ILE A 192 37.99 14.22 -31.16
CA ILE A 192 39.45 14.37 -31.00
C ILE A 192 40.21 13.39 -31.92
N LEU A 193 39.70 12.17 -32.09
CA LEU A 193 40.36 11.15 -32.90
C LEU A 193 40.08 11.28 -34.40
N ALA A 194 38.98 11.94 -34.81
CA ALA A 194 38.56 12.05 -36.21
C ALA A 194 39.66 12.58 -37.16
N PRO A 195 40.44 13.62 -36.82
CA PRO A 195 41.53 14.11 -37.67
C PRO A 195 42.66 13.09 -37.87
N PHE A 196 42.80 12.13 -36.95
CA PHE A 196 43.89 11.15 -36.95
C PHE A 196 43.48 9.81 -37.57
N GLN A 197 42.18 9.56 -37.78
CA GLN A 197 41.67 8.29 -38.29
C GLN A 197 42.10 7.99 -39.73
N SER A 198 42.34 9.03 -40.54
CA SER A 198 42.82 8.91 -41.93
C SER A 198 44.33 8.95 -42.05
N MET A 199 45.07 9.13 -40.95
CA MET A 199 46.53 9.21 -40.98
C MET A 199 47.14 7.81 -41.02
N SER A 200 48.18 7.66 -41.82
CA SER A 200 49.07 6.51 -41.76
C SER A 200 49.84 6.50 -40.44
N LYS A 201 50.34 5.32 -40.05
CA LYS A 201 51.15 5.15 -38.84
C LYS A 201 52.36 6.09 -38.78
N GLN A 202 52.97 6.39 -39.94
CA GLN A 202 54.12 7.27 -40.03
C GLN A 202 53.74 8.72 -39.73
N GLU A 203 52.66 9.22 -40.34
CA GLU A 203 52.15 10.58 -40.11
C GLU A 203 51.73 10.80 -38.65
N LEU A 204 51.13 9.77 -38.04
CA LEU A 204 50.71 9.82 -36.65
C LEU A 204 51.90 9.88 -35.69
N LEU A 205 52.99 9.14 -35.99
CA LEU A 205 54.25 9.23 -35.25
C LEU A 205 54.92 10.60 -35.39
N ASP A 206 54.91 11.18 -36.59
CA ASP A 206 55.48 12.50 -36.84
C ASP A 206 54.71 13.59 -36.08
N VAL A 207 53.38 13.51 -36.02
CA VAL A 207 52.55 14.41 -35.22
C VAL A 207 52.87 14.28 -33.73
N ILE A 208 52.93 13.05 -33.20
CA ILE A 208 53.27 12.81 -31.79
C ILE A 208 54.65 13.37 -31.46
N PHE A 209 55.64 13.12 -32.32
CA PHE A 209 57.01 13.58 -32.12
C PHE A 209 57.10 15.10 -32.11
N ASN A 210 56.43 15.78 -33.04
CA ASN A 210 56.36 17.24 -33.08
C ASN A 210 55.65 17.83 -31.85
N LEU A 211 54.61 17.15 -31.35
CA LEU A 211 53.90 17.58 -30.14
C LEU A 211 54.80 17.49 -28.90
N ILE A 212 55.54 16.39 -28.75
CA ILE A 212 56.50 16.19 -27.65
C ILE A 212 57.58 17.26 -27.71
N VAL A 213 58.19 17.49 -28.89
CA VAL A 213 59.23 18.53 -29.07
C VAL A 213 58.70 19.92 -28.73
N LYS A 214 57.46 20.23 -29.11
CA LYS A 214 56.83 21.52 -28.80
C LYS A 214 56.60 21.69 -27.29
N LEU A 215 56.02 20.68 -26.64
CA LEU A 215 55.77 20.70 -25.20
C LEU A 215 57.08 20.75 -24.39
N SER A 216 58.15 20.11 -24.84
CA SER A 216 59.47 20.18 -24.21
C SER A 216 60.19 21.54 -24.40
N ARG A 217 59.69 22.43 -25.27
CA ARG A 217 60.22 23.80 -25.42
C ARG A 217 59.41 24.84 -24.63
N GLU A 218 58.18 24.49 -24.28
CA GLU A 218 57.25 25.35 -23.52
C GLU A 218 57.26 25.03 -22.01
N ALA A 219 57.91 23.93 -21.60
CA ALA A 219 58.18 23.55 -20.21
C ALA A 219 59.59 23.96 -19.78
#